data_AF-A0A524A4U8-F1
#
_entry.id   AF-A0A524A4U8-F1
#
_cell.length_a   1.000
_cell.length_b   1.000
_cell.length_c   1.000
_cell.angle_alpha   90.00
_cell.angle_beta   90.00
_cell.angle_gamma   90.00
#
_symmetry.space_group_name_H-M   'P 1'
#
loop_
_entity.id
_entity.type
_entity.pdbx_description
1 polymer ?
#
loop_
_entity_poly.entity_id
_entity_poly.type
_entity_poly.pdbx_seq_one_letter_code
_entity_poly.pdbx_strand_id
1 'polypeptide(L)' 'MSEKRCAVCGKVLKPVEIRVVERNRSVSKRRSRYMCAVCRKREYENYIKSVKALIEKSSIRG' A
#
# COMPACT_ATOMS: atom_id res chain seq x y z
N MET A 1 17.84 -14.60 10.62
CA MET A 1 16.79 -14.11 9.70
C MET A 1 16.99 -12.62 9.51
N SER A 2 17.13 -12.11 8.27
CA SER A 2 17.25 -10.66 8.04
C SER A 2 15.93 -9.96 8.37
N GLU A 3 15.97 -8.94 9.23
CA GLU A 3 14.80 -8.12 9.56
C GLU A 3 14.22 -7.46 8.30
N LYS A 4 12.91 -7.62 8.06
CA LYS A 4 12.22 -6.90 6.98
C LYS A 4 11.78 -5.53 7.49
N ARG A 5 12.16 -4.47 6.78
CA ARG A 5 11.83 -3.09 7.15
C ARG A 5 10.81 -2.50 6.19
N CYS A 6 9.96 -1.63 6.71
CA CYS A 6 9.04 -0.86 5.90
C CYS A 6 9.82 0.07 4.96
N ALA A 7 9.52 0.02 3.67
CA ALA A 7 10.18 0.86 2.68
C ALA A 7 9.83 2.36 2.78
N VAL A 8 8.82 2.73 3.58
CA VAL A 8 8.37 4.12 3.75
C VAL A 8 8.92 4.73 5.03
N CYS A 9 8.74 4.06 6.17
CA CYS A 9 9.12 4.60 7.48
C CYS A 9 10.31 3.91 8.13
N GLY A 10 10.92 2.91 7.48
CA GLY A 10 12.08 2.16 8.02
C GLY A 10 11.77 1.23 9.20
N LYS A 11 10.53 1.24 9.71
CA LYS A 11 10.10 0.42 10.85
C LYS A 11 10.29 -1.08 10.58
N VAL A 12 10.83 -1.80 11.56
CA VAL A 12 10.90 -3.27 11.53
C VAL A 12 9.49 -3.86 11.52
N LEU A 13 9.22 -4.71 10.55
CA LEU A 13 7.91 -5.28 10.32
C LEU A 13 7.65 -6.47 11.22
N LYS A 14 6.42 -6.59 11.68
CA LYS A 14 5.97 -7.77 12.40
C LYS A 14 5.83 -8.95 11.43
N PRO A 15 6.00 -10.20 11.89
CA PRO A 15 5.81 -11.39 11.05
C PRO A 15 4.47 -11.43 10.30
N VAL A 16 3.41 -10.91 10.92
CA VAL A 16 2.08 -10.80 10.29
C VAL A 16 2.10 -9.86 9.07
N GLU A 17 2.77 -8.71 9.15
CA GLU A 17 2.86 -7.74 8.05
C GLU A 17 3.67 -8.31 6.87
N ILE A 18 4.73 -9.05 7.18
CA ILE A 18 5.55 -9.76 6.19
C ILE A 18 4.70 -10.80 5.45
N ARG A 19 3.95 -11.64 6.17
CA ARG A 19 3.07 -12.66 5.54
C ARG A 19 2.05 -12.05 4.61
N VAL A 20 1.45 -10.91 4.97
CA VAL A 20 0.49 -10.24 4.08
C VAL A 20 1.18 -9.71 2.81
N VAL A 21 2.39 -9.16 2.92
CA VAL A 21 3.14 -8.72 1.73
C VAL A 21 3.50 -9.90 0.84
N GLU A 22 3.99 -11.01 1.40
CA GLU A 22 4.34 -12.21 0.62
C GLU A 22 3.10 -12.83 -0.06
N ARG A 23 1.96 -12.90 0.65
CA ARG A 23 0.70 -13.39 0.06
C ARG A 23 0.22 -12.52 -1.10
N ASN A 24 0.42 -11.21 -1.02
CA ASN A 24 0.03 -10.28 -2.07
C ASN A 24 1.06 -10.20 -3.21
N ARG A 25 2.26 -10.76 -3.01
CA ARG A 25 3.34 -10.77 -4.00
C ARG A 25 3.03 -11.63 -5.21
N SER A 26 2.22 -12.68 -5.03
CA SER A 26 1.76 -13.53 -6.14
C SER A 26 0.76 -12.81 -7.05
N VAL A 27 0.01 -11.83 -6.54
CA VAL A 27 -1.03 -11.10 -7.28
C VAL A 27 -0.45 -9.94 -8.08
N SER A 28 0.64 -9.33 -7.61
CA SER A 28 1.28 -8.19 -8.28
C SER A 28 2.58 -8.61 -8.96
N LYS A 29 2.64 -8.56 -10.30
CA LYS A 29 3.90 -8.74 -11.06
C LYS A 29 4.99 -7.70 -10.74
N ARG A 30 4.66 -6.63 -10.01
CA ARG A 30 5.65 -5.65 -9.54
C ARG A 30 6.26 -6.14 -8.22
N ARG A 31 7.58 -5.98 -8.05
CA ARG A 31 8.29 -6.25 -6.78
C ARG A 31 7.65 -5.44 -5.65
N SER A 32 6.67 -6.02 -4.96
CA SER A 32 5.99 -5.36 -3.85
C SER A 32 6.99 -5.10 -2.74
N ARG A 33 7.20 -3.82 -2.44
CA ARG A 33 7.99 -3.38 -1.29
C ARG A 33 7.24 -3.76 -0.02
N TYR A 34 7.97 -4.11 1.04
CA TYR A 34 7.30 -4.34 2.31
C TYR A 34 6.86 -3.02 2.92
N MET A 35 5.61 -2.97 3.36
CA MET A 35 5.01 -1.78 3.98
C MET A 35 4.31 -2.18 5.27
N CYS A 36 4.49 -1.37 6.31
CA CYS A 36 3.76 -1.56 7.56
C CYS A 36 2.28 -1.19 7.37
N ALA A 37 1.44 -1.66 8.29
CA ALA A 37 0.01 -1.43 8.25
C ALA A 37 -0.35 0.06 8.18
N VAL A 38 0.38 0.91 8.91
CA VAL A 38 0.15 2.37 8.95
C VAL A 38 0.45 3.01 7.60
N CYS A 39 1.62 2.75 7.03
CA CYS A 39 1.99 3.30 5.72
C CYS A 39 1.08 2.78 4.61
N ARG A 40 0.68 1.50 4.68
CA ARG A 40 -0.28 0.93 3.73
C ARG A 40 -1.65 1.58 3.82
N LYS A 41 -2.14 1.85 5.03
CA LYS A 41 -3.42 2.55 5.25
C LYS A 41 -3.38 3.96 4.65
N ARG A 42 -2.30 4.71 4.91
CA ARG A 42 -2.11 6.07 4.36
C ARG A 42 -2.13 6.08 2.83
N GLU A 43 -1.44 5.15 2.19
CA GLU A 43 -1.45 5.02 0.72
C GLU A 43 -2.83 4.69 0.18
N TYR A 44 -3.56 3.79 0.84
CA TYR A 44 -4.93 3.46 0.46
C TYR A 44 -5.88 4.66 0.59
N GLU A 45 -5.78 5.43 1.68
CA GLU A 45 -6.58 6.66 1.86
C GLU A 45 -6.28 7.70 0.78
N ASN A 46 -5.00 7.88 0.43
CA ASN A 46 -4.60 8.76 -0.66
C ASN A 46 -5.16 8.28 -2.01
N TYR A 47 -5.07 6.98 -2.30
CA TYR A 47 -5.66 6.39 -3.49
C TYR A 47 -7.17 6.66 -3.57
N ILE A 48 -7.91 6.41 -2.48
CA ILE A 48 -9.36 6.68 -2.42
C ILE A 48 -9.66 8.17 -2.65
N LYS A 49 -8.88 9.07 -2.06
CA LYS A 49 -9.02 10.52 -2.30
C LYS A 49 -8.82 10.87 -3.77
N SER A 50 -7.79 10.31 -4.41
CA SER A 50 -7.54 10.52 -5.85
C SER A 50 -8.66 9.96 -6.71
N VAL A 51 -9.19 8.78 -6.39
CA VAL A 51 -10.33 8.18 -7.12
C VAL A 51 -11.58 9.06 -6.98
N LYS A 52 -11.91 9.52 -5.77
CA LYS A 52 -13.05 10.43 -5.55
C LYS A 52 -12.92 11.73 -6.35
N ALA A 53 -11.74 12.36 -6.30
CA ALA A 53 -11.48 13.59 -7.07
C ALA A 53 -11.58 13.37 -8.58
N LEU A 54 -11.22 12.19 -9.09
CA LEU A 54 -11.40 11.85 -10.50
C LEU A 54 -12.88 11.68 -10.85
N ILE A 55 -13.66 10.99 -10.02
CA ILE A 55 -15.10 10.81 -10.22
C ILE A 55 -15.81 12.18 -10.25
N GLU A 56 -15.55 13.04 -9.28
CA GLU A 56 -16.15 14.38 -9.20
C GLU A 56 -15.82 15.23 -10.44
N LYS A 57 -14.57 15.21 -10.90
CA LYS A 57 -14.16 15.90 -12.13
C LYS A 57 -14.83 15.36 -13.39
N SER A 58 -15.18 14.08 -13.39
CA SER A 58 -15.85 13.42 -14.51
C SER A 58 -17.33 13.81 -14.57
N SER A 59 -17.98 13.97 -13.42
CA SER A 59 -19.40 14.35 -13.32
C SER A 59 -19.69 15.80 -13.74
N ILE A 60 -18.72 16.70 -13.70
CA ILE A 60 -18.88 18.12 -14.09
C ILE A 60 -18.78 18.32 -15.62
N ARG A 61 -18.21 17.34 -16.34
CA ARG A 61 -18.01 17.42 -17.81
C ARG A 61 -19.11 16.74 -18.62
N GLY A 62 -20.14 16.18 -17.97
CA GLY A 62 -21.28 15.49 -18.58
C GLY A 62 -22.48 16.39 -18.78
#